data_AF-A0AAE0LJM4-F1
#
_entry.id   AF-A0AAE0LJM4-F1
#
_cell.length_a   1.000
_cell.length_b   1.000
_cell.length_c   1.000
_cell.angle_alpha   90.00
_cell.angle_beta   90.00
_cell.angle_gamma   90.00
#
_symmetry.space_group_name_H-M   'P 1'
#
loop_
_entity.id
_entity.type
_entity.pdbx_description
1 polymer ?
#
loop_
_entity_poly.entity_id
_entity_poly.type
_entity_poly.pdbx_seq_one_letter_code
_entity_poly.pdbx_strand_id
1 'polypeptide(L)'
;MMALSGALQRMLSLLLVCLVSTTVHGFQSSGNQKAAHEACGLPSDYLQTSHCFADATHHTCCMLGPEARAYADASGNPIGTAATKAYTHLHGSAPSSSDLTPWCTCFGSLVCSHYAAKFDDGTHVEFIYDKDSAAGAAKGATNIPKTRACEAKAREFFKVRSHMTPGIDVETSYGASGAQCPEYHPADNVVELSEYSPAARQEIQ
;
A
#
# COMPACT_ATOMS: atom_id res chain seq x y z
N MET A 1 21.56 30.85 64.20
CA MET A 1 20.32 30.54 63.45
C MET A 1 20.17 31.60 62.36
N MET A 2 20.61 31.31 61.15
CA MET A 2 20.48 32.22 60.00
C MET A 2 19.44 31.64 59.04
N ALA A 3 18.34 32.36 58.86
CA ALA A 3 17.26 32.00 57.95
C ALA A 3 17.67 32.36 56.52
N LEU A 4 17.86 31.35 55.67
CA LEU A 4 18.03 31.55 54.24
C LEU A 4 16.69 31.95 53.59
N SER A 5 16.76 33.04 52.82
CA SER A 5 15.70 33.67 52.04
C SER A 5 15.06 32.72 51.03
N GLY A 6 13.73 32.58 51.09
CA GLY A 6 12.90 31.72 50.22
C GLY A 6 12.79 32.13 48.75
N ALA A 7 13.58 33.11 48.28
CA ALA A 7 13.58 33.53 46.88
C ALA A 7 14.47 32.64 46.00
N LEU A 8 15.52 32.02 46.55
CA LEU A 8 16.47 31.21 45.77
C LEU A 8 15.96 29.79 45.49
N GLN A 9 15.01 29.29 46.30
CA GLN A 9 14.45 27.95 46.16
C GLN A 9 13.38 27.85 45.06
N ARG A 10 12.87 28.98 44.56
CA ARG A 10 11.89 29.02 43.46
C ARG A 10 12.52 29.16 42.07
N MET A 11 13.78 29.58 41.98
CA MET A 11 14.50 29.61 40.70
C MET A 11 15.14 28.27 40.33
N LEU A 12 15.37 27.38 41.29
CA LEU A 12 16.01 26.08 41.03
C LEU A 12 15.04 24.97 40.59
N SER A 13 13.72 25.15 40.77
CA SER A 13 12.70 24.20 40.33
C SER A 13 12.21 24.44 38.89
N LEU A 14 12.74 25.45 38.19
CA LEU A 14 12.35 25.77 36.79
C LEU A 14 13.35 25.28 35.74
N LEU A 15 14.46 24.64 36.13
CA LEU A 15 15.59 24.35 35.23
C LEU A 15 15.82 22.85 34.95
N LEU A 16 14.82 22.00 35.22
CA LEU A 16 14.90 20.55 34.97
C LEU A 16 13.65 19.99 34.29
N VAL A 17 13.00 20.77 33.41
CA VAL A 17 12.25 20.16 32.30
C VAL A 17 13.30 19.87 31.22
N CYS A 18 14.12 18.84 31.48
CA CYS A 18 14.97 18.27 30.47
C CYS A 18 14.08 17.94 29.28
N LEU A 19 14.36 18.64 28.19
CA LEU A 19 13.99 18.34 26.82
C LEU A 19 14.24 16.85 26.56
N VAL A 20 13.30 15.99 26.95
CA VAL A 20 13.16 14.69 26.33
C VAL A 20 12.56 15.01 24.97
N SER A 21 13.42 15.45 24.05
CA SER A 21 13.14 15.39 22.63
C SER A 21 12.91 13.92 22.36
N THR A 22 11.65 13.50 22.47
CA THR A 22 11.19 12.22 21.97
C THR A 22 11.41 12.30 20.48
N THR A 23 12.57 11.82 20.04
CA THR A 23 12.81 11.52 18.64
C THR A 23 11.72 10.51 18.27
N VAL A 24 10.66 11.01 17.64
CA VAL A 24 9.66 10.17 17.01
C VAL A 24 10.44 9.41 15.96
N HIS A 25 10.82 8.18 16.28
CA HIS A 25 11.49 7.31 15.32
C HIS A 25 10.47 7.09 14.23
N GLY A 26 10.67 7.79 13.10
CA GLY A 26 9.85 7.60 11.92
C GLY A 26 9.81 6.12 11.59
N PHE A 27 8.62 5.60 11.29
CA PHE A 27 8.52 4.25 10.76
C PHE A 27 9.35 4.17 9.47
N GLN A 28 10.16 3.13 9.36
CA GLN A 28 10.88 2.81 8.15
C GLN A 28 10.65 1.33 7.83
N SER A 29 10.09 1.04 6.66
CA SER A 29 9.96 -0.35 6.21
C SER A 29 11.34 -0.98 5.97
N SER A 30 11.42 -2.29 6.13
CA SER A 30 12.68 -3.04 5.98
C SER A 30 12.47 -4.36 5.24
N GLY A 31 13.56 -4.98 4.81
CA GLY A 31 13.55 -6.29 4.13
C GLY A 31 12.60 -6.31 2.93
N ASN A 32 11.80 -7.38 2.83
CA ASN A 32 10.91 -7.58 1.69
C ASN A 32 9.77 -6.54 1.62
N GLN A 33 9.32 -6.02 2.77
CA GLN A 33 8.32 -4.95 2.78
C GLN A 33 8.85 -3.69 2.09
N LYS A 34 10.11 -3.32 2.37
CA LYS A 34 10.76 -2.17 1.73
C LYS A 34 10.87 -2.37 0.23
N ALA A 35 11.31 -3.55 -0.22
CA ALA A 35 11.37 -3.88 -1.64
C ALA A 35 9.98 -3.78 -2.32
N ALA A 36 8.92 -4.26 -1.66
CA ALA A 36 7.57 -4.12 -2.17
C ALA A 36 7.07 -2.65 -2.20
N HIS A 37 7.40 -1.84 -1.18
CA HIS A 37 7.12 -0.40 -1.22
C HIS A 37 7.82 0.28 -2.38
N GLU A 38 9.12 0.02 -2.57
CA GLU A 38 9.93 0.60 -3.65
C GLU A 38 9.40 0.20 -5.03
N ALA A 39 9.10 -1.08 -5.23
CA ALA A 39 8.49 -1.58 -6.48
C ALA A 39 7.12 -0.94 -6.74
N CYS A 40 6.30 -0.76 -5.70
CA CYS A 40 4.99 -0.13 -5.83
C CYS A 40 5.10 1.40 -6.05
N GLY A 41 6.23 2.03 -5.73
CA GLY A 41 6.35 3.48 -5.69
C GLY A 41 5.65 4.10 -4.47
N LEU A 42 5.67 3.41 -3.33
CA LEU A 42 5.20 3.91 -2.04
C LEU A 42 6.39 4.39 -1.18
N PRO A 43 6.20 5.44 -0.37
CA PRO A 43 7.24 5.86 0.57
C PRO A 43 7.48 4.78 1.63
N SER A 44 8.76 4.47 1.85
CA SER A 44 9.21 3.52 2.88
C SER A 44 9.38 4.16 4.25
N ASP A 45 9.37 5.50 4.33
CA ASP A 45 9.57 6.32 5.53
C ASP A 45 8.29 7.03 6.01
N TYR A 46 7.12 6.57 5.55
CA TYR A 46 5.83 7.18 5.84
C TYR A 46 4.96 6.25 6.67
N LEU A 47 4.56 6.68 7.88
CA LEU A 47 3.83 5.82 8.83
C LEU A 47 2.52 5.26 8.23
N GLN A 48 1.88 6.01 7.34
CA GLN A 48 0.59 5.63 6.76
C GLN A 48 0.72 4.47 5.76
N THR A 49 1.90 4.23 5.17
CA THR A 49 2.17 3.06 4.31
C THR A 49 2.72 1.87 5.10
N SER A 50 2.90 1.98 6.42
CA SER A 50 3.50 0.94 7.25
C SER A 50 2.76 -0.40 7.26
N HIS A 51 1.44 -0.39 7.03
CA HIS A 51 0.65 -1.61 6.94
C HIS A 51 0.71 -2.26 5.55
N CYS A 52 1.07 -1.50 4.51
CA CYS A 52 1.17 -2.02 3.15
C CYS A 52 2.21 -3.13 3.07
N PHE A 53 1.81 -4.28 2.51
CA PHE A 53 2.63 -5.48 2.35
C PHE A 53 3.18 -6.08 3.66
N ALA A 54 2.73 -5.61 4.83
CA ALA A 54 3.13 -6.14 6.13
C ALA A 54 2.06 -7.03 6.77
N ASP A 55 0.80 -6.92 6.34
CA ASP A 55 -0.29 -7.71 6.90
C ASP A 55 -0.71 -8.88 6.00
N ALA A 56 -1.74 -9.61 6.42
CA ALA A 56 -2.23 -10.80 5.73
C ALA A 56 -3.13 -10.49 4.52
N THR A 57 -3.45 -9.22 4.25
CA THR A 57 -4.52 -8.83 3.32
C THR A 57 -4.11 -7.84 2.24
N HIS A 58 -3.16 -6.93 2.50
CA HIS A 58 -2.77 -5.85 1.60
C HIS A 58 -1.58 -6.21 0.74
N HIS A 59 -1.80 -7.14 -0.19
CA HIS A 59 -0.74 -7.69 -1.06
C HIS A 59 -0.76 -7.13 -2.47
N THR A 60 -1.88 -6.56 -2.93
CA THR A 60 -2.01 -6.03 -4.29
C THR A 60 -1.48 -4.59 -4.34
N CYS A 61 -0.42 -4.32 -5.11
CA CYS A 61 -0.09 -2.96 -5.52
C CYS A 61 -1.05 -2.54 -6.65
N CYS A 62 -1.87 -1.54 -6.39
CA CYS A 62 -2.86 -1.03 -7.34
C CYS A 62 -2.44 0.36 -7.82
N MET A 63 -2.36 0.55 -9.13
CA MET A 63 -2.27 1.88 -9.72
C MET A 63 -3.67 2.44 -9.84
N LEU A 64 -4.04 3.38 -8.96
CA LEU A 64 -5.38 3.95 -8.93
C LEU A 64 -5.46 5.18 -9.83
N GLY A 65 -6.45 5.22 -10.72
CA GLY A 65 -6.84 6.40 -11.47
C GLY A 65 -7.74 7.34 -10.64
N PRO A 66 -8.05 8.54 -11.20
CA PRO A 66 -8.81 9.57 -10.50
C PRO A 66 -10.23 9.14 -10.09
N GLU A 67 -10.94 8.38 -10.92
CA GLU A 67 -12.31 7.95 -10.64
C GLU A 67 -12.33 6.85 -9.58
N ALA A 68 -11.40 5.90 -9.66
CA ALA A 68 -11.22 4.86 -8.65
C ALA A 68 -10.89 5.46 -7.27
N ARG A 69 -10.00 6.45 -7.21
CA ARG A 69 -9.69 7.17 -5.95
C ARG A 69 -10.94 7.81 -5.35
N ALA A 70 -11.69 8.58 -6.15
CA ALA A 70 -12.88 9.28 -5.69
C ALA A 70 -13.97 8.31 -5.21
N TYR A 71 -14.18 7.21 -5.95
CA TYR A 71 -15.13 6.18 -5.58
C TYR A 71 -14.75 5.48 -4.29
N ALA A 72 -13.48 5.12 -4.11
CA ALA A 72 -13.01 4.47 -2.89
C ALA A 72 -13.39 5.31 -1.66
N ASP A 73 -13.01 6.59 -1.65
CA ASP A 73 -13.30 7.50 -0.55
C ASP A 73 -14.81 7.66 -0.31
N ALA A 74 -15.59 7.85 -1.37
CA ALA A 74 -17.05 7.98 -1.30
C ALA A 74 -17.75 6.70 -0.80
N SER A 75 -17.14 5.53 -1.01
CA SER A 75 -17.65 4.24 -0.58
C SER A 75 -17.33 3.89 0.88
N GLY A 76 -16.68 4.81 1.61
CA GLY A 76 -16.23 4.59 3.00
C GLY A 76 -14.91 3.83 3.10
N ASN A 77 -14.17 3.69 1.99
CA ASN A 77 -12.84 3.08 1.94
C ASN A 77 -11.79 4.16 1.60
N PRO A 78 -11.13 4.78 2.59
CA PRO A 78 -10.36 6.03 2.42
C PRO A 78 -9.02 5.87 1.67
N ILE A 79 -8.95 4.91 0.74
CA ILE A 79 -7.79 4.58 -0.09
C ILE A 79 -7.43 5.73 -1.04
N GLY A 80 -8.42 6.44 -1.61
CA GLY A 80 -8.15 7.55 -2.53
C GLY A 80 -7.38 8.68 -1.84
N THR A 81 -7.83 9.05 -0.64
CA THR A 81 -7.18 10.05 0.20
C THR A 81 -5.81 9.56 0.69
N ALA A 82 -5.68 8.28 1.07
CA ALA A 82 -4.41 7.72 1.53
C ALA A 82 -3.35 7.67 0.42
N ALA A 83 -3.73 7.21 -0.78
CA ALA A 83 -2.87 7.16 -1.96
C ALA A 83 -2.40 8.56 -2.36
N THR A 84 -3.32 9.53 -2.35
CA THR A 84 -3.02 10.95 -2.64
C THR A 84 -2.00 11.53 -1.66
N LYS A 85 -2.11 11.22 -0.37
CA LYS A 85 -1.15 11.68 0.65
C LYS A 85 0.22 11.05 0.48
N ALA A 86 0.28 9.74 0.22
CA ALA A 86 1.55 9.06 -0.04
C ALA A 86 2.24 9.57 -1.31
N TYR A 87 1.49 9.80 -2.39
CA TYR A 87 1.99 10.46 -3.59
C TYR A 87 2.55 11.84 -3.28
N THR A 88 1.79 12.67 -2.56
CA THR A 88 2.22 14.02 -2.18
C THR A 88 3.49 14.01 -1.33
N HIS A 89 3.64 13.04 -0.43
CA HIS A 89 4.85 12.86 0.38
C HIS A 89 6.08 12.58 -0.50
N LEU A 90 5.95 11.74 -1.53
CA LEU A 90 7.05 11.42 -2.46
C LEU A 90 7.37 12.53 -3.45
N HIS A 91 6.35 13.21 -3.99
CA HIS A 91 6.50 14.12 -5.13
C HIS A 91 6.49 15.59 -4.72
N GLY A 92 6.12 15.94 -3.49
CA GLY A 92 6.00 17.31 -3.01
C GLY A 92 4.77 18.07 -3.52
N SER A 93 3.93 17.44 -4.35
CA SER A 93 2.69 18.01 -4.86
C SER A 93 1.59 16.94 -4.95
N ALA A 94 0.33 17.39 -4.90
CA ALA A 94 -0.81 16.52 -5.15
C ALA A 94 -0.77 15.95 -6.59
N PRO A 95 -1.32 14.74 -6.81
CA PRO A 95 -1.46 14.16 -8.14
C PRO A 95 -2.37 15.02 -9.01
N SER A 96 -2.04 15.13 -10.29
CA SER A 96 -2.91 15.71 -11.32
C SER A 96 -4.11 14.81 -11.60
N SER A 97 -5.05 15.28 -12.44
CA SER A 97 -6.21 14.48 -12.86
C SER A 97 -5.83 13.29 -13.75
N SER A 98 -4.65 13.29 -14.36
CA SER A 98 -4.15 12.17 -15.18
C SER A 98 -3.18 11.25 -14.43
N ASP A 99 -2.75 11.64 -13.22
CA ASP A 99 -1.76 10.87 -12.49
C ASP A 99 -2.40 9.61 -11.88
N LEU A 100 -1.73 8.48 -12.09
CA LEU A 100 -1.99 7.26 -11.35
C LEU A 100 -1.26 7.32 -10.00
N THR A 101 -1.94 6.91 -8.94
CA THR A 101 -1.35 6.88 -7.59
C THR A 101 -1.27 5.44 -7.10
N PRO A 102 -0.09 4.93 -6.73
CA PRO A 102 0.04 3.59 -6.19
C PRO A 102 -0.57 3.50 -4.79
N TRP A 103 -1.20 2.37 -4.48
CA TRP A 103 -1.60 2.02 -3.13
C TRP A 103 -1.69 0.51 -2.95
N CYS A 104 -1.40 0.01 -1.74
CA CYS A 104 -1.65 -1.38 -1.40
C CYS A 104 -3.16 -1.57 -1.15
N THR A 105 -3.78 -2.51 -1.86
CA THR A 105 -5.21 -2.79 -1.70
C THR A 105 -5.42 -4.21 -1.18
N CYS A 106 -6.60 -4.43 -0.61
CA CYS A 106 -6.95 -5.72 -0.06
C CYS A 106 -7.10 -6.76 -1.18
N PHE A 107 -6.18 -7.72 -1.19
CA PHE A 107 -6.12 -8.81 -2.15
C PHE A 107 -7.20 -9.87 -1.89
N GLY A 108 -7.57 -10.09 -0.62
CA GLY A 108 -8.62 -11.04 -0.25
C GLY A 108 -9.99 -10.71 -0.89
N SER A 109 -10.30 -9.43 -1.05
CA SER A 109 -11.57 -8.92 -1.59
C SER A 109 -11.46 -8.42 -3.05
N LEU A 110 -10.29 -8.52 -3.67
CA LEU A 110 -10.05 -8.17 -5.07
C LEU A 110 -10.42 -6.70 -5.37
N VAL A 111 -10.01 -5.79 -4.48
CA VAL A 111 -10.36 -4.37 -4.55
C VAL A 111 -9.86 -3.75 -5.85
N CYS A 112 -8.61 -4.03 -6.23
CA CYS A 112 -8.00 -3.38 -7.37
C CYS A 112 -8.66 -3.78 -8.70
N SER A 113 -8.86 -5.08 -8.95
CA SER A 113 -9.58 -5.53 -10.14
C SER A 113 -11.04 -5.13 -10.13
N HIS A 114 -11.68 -4.96 -8.96
CA HIS A 114 -13.02 -4.38 -8.90
C HIS A 114 -13.01 -2.93 -9.43
N TYR A 115 -12.08 -2.09 -8.99
CA TYR A 115 -11.98 -0.72 -9.49
C TYR A 115 -11.57 -0.68 -10.97
N ALA A 116 -10.58 -1.49 -11.38
CA ALA A 116 -10.13 -1.57 -12.76
C ALA A 116 -11.22 -2.02 -13.75
N ALA A 117 -12.14 -2.89 -13.32
CA ALA A 117 -13.27 -3.30 -14.15
C ALA A 117 -14.41 -2.27 -14.16
N LYS A 118 -14.47 -1.40 -13.15
CA LYS A 118 -15.53 -0.41 -12.98
C LYS A 118 -15.23 0.91 -13.69
N PHE A 119 -13.97 1.29 -13.78
CA PHE A 119 -13.52 2.57 -14.31
C PHE A 119 -12.51 2.36 -15.43
N ASP A 120 -12.68 3.10 -16.53
CA ASP A 120 -11.70 3.17 -17.64
C ASP A 120 -10.77 4.38 -17.46
N ASP A 121 -10.23 4.53 -16.25
CA ASP A 121 -9.40 5.68 -15.83
C ASP A 121 -7.92 5.31 -15.71
N GLY A 122 -7.54 4.18 -16.31
CA GLY A 122 -6.21 3.60 -16.21
C GLY A 122 -5.99 2.72 -14.99
N THR A 123 -6.94 2.59 -14.06
CA THR A 123 -6.77 1.73 -12.87
C THR A 123 -6.41 0.29 -13.24
N HIS A 124 -5.40 -0.28 -12.56
CA HIS A 124 -4.98 -1.67 -12.76
C HIS A 124 -4.13 -2.22 -11.62
N VAL A 125 -4.02 -3.55 -11.57
CA VAL A 125 -3.07 -4.25 -10.71
C VAL A 125 -1.67 -4.10 -11.32
N GLU A 126 -0.76 -3.52 -10.56
CA GLU A 126 0.66 -3.46 -10.94
C GLU A 126 1.32 -4.82 -10.67
N PHE A 127 1.23 -5.27 -9.43
CA PHE A 127 1.68 -6.58 -9.00
C PHE A 127 0.94 -7.04 -7.75
N ILE A 128 1.07 -8.33 -7.44
CA ILE A 128 0.60 -8.95 -6.21
C ILE A 128 1.81 -9.51 -5.48
N TYR A 129 2.11 -8.95 -4.31
CA TYR A 129 3.25 -9.34 -3.47
C TYR A 129 3.05 -10.73 -2.86
N ASP A 130 4.06 -11.59 -2.99
CA ASP A 130 4.12 -12.86 -2.28
C ASP A 130 4.71 -12.64 -0.88
N LYS A 131 3.84 -12.55 0.13
CA LYS A 131 4.26 -12.38 1.53
C LYS A 131 5.11 -13.54 2.08
N ASP A 132 5.06 -14.71 1.45
CA ASP A 132 5.79 -15.91 1.88
C ASP A 132 7.14 -16.05 1.16
N SER A 133 7.52 -15.04 0.38
CA SER A 133 8.86 -14.88 -0.20
C SER A 133 9.96 -15.05 0.86
N ALA A 134 11.06 -15.70 0.46
CA ALA A 134 12.24 -15.82 1.32
C ALA A 134 12.78 -14.43 1.70
N ALA A 135 13.36 -14.32 2.89
CA ALA A 135 13.94 -13.05 3.36
C ALA A 135 15.03 -12.55 2.40
N GLY A 136 14.90 -11.32 1.93
CA GLY A 136 15.81 -10.69 0.96
C GLY A 136 15.51 -11.02 -0.51
N ALA A 137 14.48 -11.80 -0.80
CA ALA A 137 14.07 -12.20 -2.15
C ALA A 137 12.57 -11.93 -2.34
N ALA A 138 12.19 -10.66 -2.23
CA ALA A 138 10.79 -10.24 -2.34
C ALA A 138 10.27 -10.51 -3.74
N LYS A 139 9.21 -11.30 -3.87
CA LYS A 139 8.59 -11.65 -5.15
C LYS A 139 7.19 -11.10 -5.29
N GLY A 140 6.75 -10.95 -6.53
CA GLY A 140 5.35 -10.66 -6.84
C GLY A 140 4.95 -11.15 -8.22
N ALA A 141 3.66 -11.47 -8.38
CA ALA A 141 3.09 -11.76 -9.68
C ALA A 141 2.75 -10.46 -10.41
N THR A 142 3.11 -10.34 -11.69
CA THR A 142 2.89 -9.17 -12.55
C THR A 142 1.98 -9.51 -13.73
N ASN A 143 1.71 -8.53 -14.61
CA ASN A 143 0.94 -8.71 -15.85
C ASN A 143 -0.46 -9.32 -15.62
N ILE A 144 -1.08 -9.02 -14.48
CA ILE A 144 -2.43 -9.49 -14.16
C ILE A 144 -3.42 -8.79 -15.10
N PRO A 145 -4.19 -9.52 -15.93
CA PRO A 145 -5.23 -8.88 -16.72
C PRO A 145 -6.23 -8.14 -15.84
N LYS A 146 -6.83 -7.07 -16.36
CA LYS A 146 -7.76 -6.17 -15.65
C LYS A 146 -9.14 -6.81 -15.39
N THR A 147 -9.17 -8.07 -14.99
CA THR A 147 -10.40 -8.80 -14.65
C THR A 147 -10.30 -9.35 -13.24
N ARG A 148 -11.46 -9.43 -12.59
CA ARG A 148 -11.57 -9.96 -11.23
C ARG A 148 -11.21 -11.43 -11.14
N ALA A 149 -11.49 -12.19 -12.20
CA ALA A 149 -11.14 -13.60 -12.30
C ALA A 149 -9.62 -13.80 -12.27
N CYS A 150 -8.83 -12.96 -12.95
CA CYS A 150 -7.39 -13.12 -12.98
C CYS A 150 -6.72 -12.76 -11.64
N GLU A 151 -7.18 -11.69 -10.96
CA GLU A 151 -6.73 -11.40 -9.59
C GLU A 151 -7.15 -12.53 -8.62
N ALA A 152 -8.37 -13.09 -8.77
CA ALA A 152 -8.80 -14.24 -7.98
C ALA A 152 -7.92 -15.48 -8.20
N LYS A 153 -7.47 -15.72 -9.44
CA LYS A 153 -6.53 -16.82 -9.76
C LYS A 153 -5.20 -16.64 -9.06
N ALA A 154 -4.66 -15.43 -9.05
CA ALA A 154 -3.47 -15.11 -8.26
C ALA A 154 -3.72 -15.32 -6.76
N ARG A 155 -4.91 -14.95 -6.24
CA ARG A 155 -5.28 -15.12 -4.83
C ARG A 155 -5.29 -16.59 -4.42
N GLU A 156 -5.86 -17.45 -5.27
CA GLU A 156 -5.85 -18.91 -5.10
C GLU A 156 -4.41 -19.46 -5.12
N PHE A 157 -3.58 -18.99 -6.07
CA PHE A 157 -2.17 -19.37 -6.18
C PHE A 157 -1.36 -19.03 -4.91
N PHE A 158 -1.49 -17.81 -4.40
CA PHE A 158 -0.85 -17.37 -3.15
C PHE A 158 -1.59 -17.80 -1.88
N LYS A 159 -2.68 -18.58 -2.01
CA LYS A 159 -3.46 -19.14 -0.88
C LYS A 159 -3.97 -18.07 0.10
N VAL A 160 -4.35 -16.90 -0.42
CA VAL A 160 -4.89 -15.81 0.39
C VAL A 160 -6.39 -16.00 0.57
N ARG A 161 -6.87 -15.92 1.81
CA ARG A 161 -8.29 -16.13 2.13
C ARG A 161 -9.14 -14.97 1.61
N SER A 162 -10.26 -15.29 0.97
CA SER A 162 -11.27 -14.30 0.59
C SER A 162 -11.99 -13.72 1.80
N HIS A 163 -12.25 -12.40 1.80
CA HIS A 163 -13.08 -11.73 2.80
C HIS A 163 -13.72 -10.46 2.23
N MET A 164 -14.60 -9.83 3.00
CA MET A 164 -15.25 -8.56 2.61
C MET A 164 -14.38 -7.35 2.89
N THR A 165 -14.58 -6.29 2.12
CA THR A 165 -14.03 -4.95 2.35
C THR A 165 -15.15 -3.93 2.18
N PRO A 166 -15.24 -2.89 3.04
CA PRO A 166 -16.18 -1.79 2.85
C PRO A 166 -16.13 -1.21 1.43
N GLY A 167 -17.29 -0.92 0.85
CA GLY A 167 -17.40 -0.38 -0.51
C GLY A 167 -17.32 -1.43 -1.63
N ILE A 168 -17.02 -2.69 -1.32
CA ILE A 168 -17.08 -3.82 -2.25
C ILE A 168 -18.26 -4.70 -1.84
N ASP A 169 -19.20 -4.96 -2.74
CA ASP A 169 -20.35 -5.80 -2.40
C ASP A 169 -19.92 -7.27 -2.13
N VAL A 170 -20.79 -8.02 -1.46
CA VAL A 170 -20.50 -9.37 -0.98
C VAL A 170 -20.28 -10.34 -2.14
N GLU A 171 -21.16 -10.30 -3.14
CA GLU A 171 -21.09 -11.15 -4.32
C GLU A 171 -19.79 -10.88 -5.07
N THR A 172 -19.43 -9.62 -5.20
CA THR A 172 -18.16 -9.19 -5.75
C THR A 172 -17.02 -9.76 -4.92
N SER A 173 -16.97 -9.52 -3.61
CA SER A 173 -15.86 -9.94 -2.73
C SER A 173 -15.57 -11.45 -2.78
N TYR A 174 -16.61 -12.29 -2.89
CA TYR A 174 -16.47 -13.76 -2.82
C TYR A 174 -16.64 -14.49 -4.16
N GLY A 175 -17.37 -13.92 -5.11
CA GLY A 175 -17.92 -14.64 -6.27
C GLY A 175 -16.97 -14.83 -7.45
N ALA A 176 -15.81 -14.16 -7.44
CA ALA A 176 -14.82 -14.36 -8.51
C ALA A 176 -14.03 -15.65 -8.28
N SER A 177 -14.01 -16.51 -9.31
CA SER A 177 -13.19 -17.73 -9.36
C SER A 177 -12.05 -17.57 -10.36
N GLY A 178 -10.86 -18.04 -9.99
CA GLY A 178 -9.71 -18.05 -10.87
C GLY A 178 -9.89 -18.87 -12.15
N ALA A 179 -10.80 -19.84 -12.15
CA ALA A 179 -11.11 -20.68 -13.31
C ALA A 179 -11.61 -19.89 -14.53
N GLN A 180 -12.13 -18.68 -14.32
CA GLN A 180 -12.64 -17.80 -15.37
C GLN A 180 -11.54 -16.98 -16.08
N CYS A 181 -10.27 -17.17 -15.70
CA CYS A 181 -9.12 -16.56 -16.34
C CYS A 181 -8.13 -17.64 -16.82
N PRO A 182 -8.47 -18.42 -17.86
CA PRO A 182 -7.62 -19.52 -18.32
C PRO A 182 -6.26 -19.06 -18.86
N GLU A 183 -6.18 -17.87 -19.44
CA GLU A 183 -5.02 -17.32 -20.14
C GLU A 183 -3.88 -16.88 -19.22
N TYR A 184 -4.18 -16.50 -17.98
CA TYR A 184 -3.18 -16.00 -17.05
C TYR A 184 -2.70 -17.11 -16.12
N HIS A 185 -1.39 -17.29 -16.01
CA HIS A 185 -0.78 -18.26 -15.10
C HIS A 185 0.14 -17.52 -14.12
N PRO A 186 -0.26 -17.37 -12.83
CA PRO A 186 0.54 -16.62 -11.86
C PRO A 186 1.98 -17.10 -11.77
N ALA A 187 2.21 -18.42 -11.82
CA ALA A 187 3.54 -19.02 -11.74
C ALA A 187 4.51 -18.56 -12.84
N ASP A 188 3.99 -18.24 -14.03
CA ASP A 188 4.80 -17.79 -15.17
C ASP A 188 5.09 -16.28 -15.12
N ASN A 189 4.46 -15.57 -14.18
CA ASN A 189 4.53 -14.11 -14.05
C ASN A 189 5.08 -13.68 -12.69
N VAL A 190 5.69 -14.58 -11.92
CA VAL A 190 6.37 -14.21 -10.67
C VAL A 190 7.77 -13.67 -10.98
N VAL A 191 8.06 -12.46 -10.50
CA VAL A 191 9.35 -11.79 -10.65
C VAL A 191 9.91 -11.38 -9.28
N GLU A 192 11.23 -11.14 -9.21
CA GLU A 192 11.86 -10.48 -8.06
C GLU A 192 11.56 -8.97 -8.11
N LEU A 193 11.02 -8.43 -7.01
CA LEU A 193 10.59 -7.03 -6.95
C LEU A 193 11.76 -6.05 -6.84
N SER A 194 12.95 -6.51 -6.46
CA SER A 194 14.17 -5.68 -6.49
C SER A 194 14.56 -5.25 -7.91
N GLU A 195 14.15 -6.01 -8.92
CA GLU A 195 14.39 -5.71 -10.35
C GLU A 195 13.21 -4.92 -10.96
N TYR A 196 12.06 -4.95 -10.29
CA TYR A 196 10.82 -4.29 -10.70
C TYR A 196 10.80 -2.83 -10.23
N SER A 197 11.66 -1.98 -10.81
CA SER A 197 11.75 -0.57 -10.40
C SER A 197 10.72 0.31 -11.14
N PRO A 198 10.25 1.40 -10.50
CA PRO A 198 9.46 2.44 -11.16
C PRO A 198 10.04 2.99 -12.48
N ALA A 199 11.36 3.03 -12.61
CA ALA A 199 12.05 3.52 -13.80
C ALA A 199 11.96 2.52 -14.97
N ALA A 200 11.93 1.21 -14.69
CA ALA A 200 11.74 0.19 -15.71
C ALA A 200 10.33 0.23 -16.34
N ARG A 201 9.36 0.88 -15.67
CA ARG A 201 7.96 0.99 -16.13
C ARG A 201 7.77 1.88 -17.37
N GLN A 202 8.68 2.83 -17.64
CA GLN A 202 8.55 3.75 -18.77
C GLN A 202 8.90 3.13 -20.14
N GLU A 203 9.50 1.93 -20.17
CA GLU A 203 9.97 1.30 -21.41
C GLU A 203 8.99 0.24 -21.97
N ILE A 204 7.88 -0.06 -21.27
CA ILE A 204 6.96 -1.17 -21.60
C ILE A 204 5.59 -0.67 -22.14
N GLN A 205 5.36 0.65 -22.18
CA GLN A 205 4.14 1.27 -22.75
C GLN A 205 4.41 1.90 -24.10
#